data_AF-A0A1Q3H5U5-F1
#
_entry.id   AF-A0A1Q3H5U5-F1
#
_cell.length_a   1.000
_cell.length_b   1.000
_cell.length_c   1.000
_cell.angle_alpha   90.00
_cell.angle_beta   90.00
_cell.angle_gamma   90.00
#
_symmetry.space_group_name_H-M   'P 1'
#
loop_
_entity.id
_entity.type
_entity.pdbx_description
1 polymer ?
#
loop_
_entity_poly.entity_id
_entity_poly.type
_entity_poly.pdbx_seq_one_letter_code
_entity_poly.pdbx_strand_id
1 'polypeptide(L)'
;MSSFKKQCLGLLAVSGVVGFSACGVSEMEPEQPKSSEAQPALGQTQQALWVDLYNDLGAPVATGSTYNAADEFSPPASCTDSSGGPDVSFKWTVPLTGSYTISTGAQLDSVLHIYTFSTTGLGTIKGCNDEAPGQVLVSSLTLNLTAGEVLRIVVDSYTPPTSRNGSFALNITPNFEPCPTPPGGCYLSVGTWTRNGCVYNLAPTGTACDDGNACTVNDVCSSTGACGGSPKVCNTPPGQCYSSAGTCSNGSCNYVPAEEGTLCSDGRGCTRGDSCNGFGGCSSGEDSCAGAYYCAASGSCQPLP
;
A
#
# COMPACT_ATOMS: atom_id res chain seq x y z
N MET A 1 -32.94 -16.55 3.48
CA MET A 1 -34.08 -17.49 3.68
C MET A 1 -33.77 -18.79 2.94
N SER A 2 -34.19 -19.94 3.50
CA SER A 2 -33.90 -21.34 3.11
C SER A 2 -32.54 -21.88 3.61
N SER A 3 -32.38 -22.51 4.78
CA SER A 3 -32.98 -23.72 5.39
C SER A 3 -32.62 -25.05 4.69
N PHE A 4 -31.68 -25.80 5.28
CA PHE A 4 -31.65 -27.26 5.18
C PHE A 4 -31.28 -27.87 6.54
N LYS A 5 -32.28 -28.46 7.20
CA LYS A 5 -32.15 -29.36 8.35
C LYS A 5 -31.60 -30.70 7.88
N LYS A 6 -30.64 -31.29 8.60
CA LYS A 6 -30.49 -32.75 8.69
C LYS A 6 -30.80 -33.19 10.12
N GLN A 7 -31.79 -34.07 10.21
CA GLN A 7 -32.31 -34.68 11.43
C GLN A 7 -31.32 -35.74 11.95
N CYS A 8 -31.00 -35.71 13.24
CA CYS A 8 -30.49 -36.88 13.95
C CYS A 8 -31.69 -37.63 14.54
N LEU A 9 -32.01 -38.80 13.98
CA LEU A 9 -33.01 -39.72 14.51
C LEU A 9 -32.27 -40.74 15.38
N GLY A 10 -32.63 -40.83 16.66
CA GLY A 10 -32.09 -41.82 17.58
C GLY A 10 -32.69 -43.21 17.36
N LEU A 11 -31.93 -44.24 17.75
CA LEU A 11 -32.50 -45.55 18.08
C LEU A 11 -31.72 -46.24 19.19
N LEU A 12 -32.50 -46.99 19.97
CA LEU A 12 -32.27 -47.64 21.25
C LEU A 12 -31.06 -48.58 21.33
N ALA A 13 -30.55 -48.69 22.58
CA ALA A 13 -29.55 -49.63 23.03
C ALA A 13 -30.06 -51.08 23.11
N VAL A 14 -29.22 -52.05 22.70
CA VAL A 14 -29.19 -53.42 23.24
C VAL A 14 -27.73 -53.91 23.31
N SER A 15 -27.34 -54.34 24.51
CA SER A 15 -26.19 -55.19 24.88
C SER A 15 -24.84 -55.07 24.17
N GLY A 16 -23.90 -54.44 24.88
CA GLY A 16 -22.68 -55.10 25.33
C GLY A 16 -21.62 -55.46 24.29
N VAL A 17 -20.82 -54.48 23.88
CA VAL A 17 -19.34 -54.51 23.79
C VAL A 17 -18.92 -53.03 23.70
N VAL A 18 -18.12 -52.52 24.65
CA VAL A 18 -17.54 -51.17 24.54
C VAL A 18 -16.32 -51.26 23.62
N GLY A 19 -16.57 -51.26 22.31
CA GLY A 19 -15.54 -50.97 21.33
C GLY A 19 -15.42 -49.46 21.18
N PHE A 20 -14.31 -48.87 21.62
CA PHE A 20 -13.98 -47.49 21.27
C PHE A 20 -13.66 -47.44 19.77
N SER A 21 -14.68 -47.18 18.96
CA SER A 21 -14.46 -46.81 17.56
C SER A 21 -13.90 -45.39 17.56
N ALA A 22 -12.64 -45.25 17.16
CA ALA A 22 -11.98 -43.98 16.99
C ALA A 22 -12.86 -43.06 16.10
N CYS A 23 -13.20 -41.87 16.61
CA CYS A 23 -13.60 -40.78 15.74
C CYS A 23 -12.40 -40.47 14.85
N GLY A 24 -12.51 -40.77 13.55
CA GLY A 24 -11.56 -40.28 12.57
C GLY A 24 -11.52 -38.76 12.66
N VAL A 25 -10.37 -38.23 13.09
CA VAL A 25 -10.02 -36.84 12.83
C VAL A 25 -9.83 -36.75 11.32
N SER A 26 -10.87 -36.31 10.61
CA SER A 26 -10.69 -35.79 9.26
C SER A 26 -9.74 -34.62 9.42
N GLU A 27 -8.51 -34.81 8.97
CA GLU A 27 -7.51 -33.77 8.81
C GLU A 27 -8.20 -32.58 8.15
N MET A 28 -8.33 -31.47 8.87
CA MET A 28 -8.68 -30.19 8.29
C MET A 28 -7.44 -29.77 7.49
N GLU A 29 -7.44 -30.12 6.21
CA GLU A 29 -6.50 -29.53 5.25
C GLU A 29 -6.66 -28.00 5.34
N PRO A 30 -5.56 -27.24 5.52
CA PRO A 30 -5.66 -25.79 5.52
C PRO A 30 -6.18 -25.36 4.14
N GLU A 31 -7.31 -24.64 4.10
CA GLU A 31 -7.82 -24.02 2.88
C GLU A 31 -6.66 -23.25 2.24
N GLN A 32 -6.16 -23.80 1.13
CA GLN A 32 -5.17 -23.15 0.29
C GLN A 32 -5.75 -21.80 -0.13
N PRO A 33 -4.97 -20.70 -0.10
CA PRO A 33 -5.43 -19.45 -0.67
C PRO A 33 -5.82 -19.71 -2.12
N LYS A 34 -7.05 -19.35 -2.51
CA LYS A 34 -7.55 -19.43 -3.89
C LYS A 34 -6.49 -18.82 -4.81
N SER A 35 -5.71 -19.68 -5.46
CA SER A 35 -4.83 -19.28 -6.55
C SER A 35 -5.72 -18.70 -7.63
N SER A 36 -5.22 -17.64 -8.27
CA SER A 36 -5.87 -16.93 -9.36
C SER A 36 -6.52 -17.92 -10.33
N GLU A 37 -7.85 -17.90 -10.39
CA GLU A 37 -8.59 -18.63 -11.41
C GLU A 37 -8.11 -18.10 -12.76
N ALA A 38 -7.34 -18.92 -13.49
CA ALA A 38 -6.79 -18.55 -14.77
C ALA A 38 -7.96 -18.23 -15.73
N GLN A 39 -7.99 -17.00 -16.22
CA GLN A 39 -9.00 -16.57 -17.19
C GLN A 39 -8.95 -17.52 -18.40
N PRO A 40 -10.10 -18.07 -18.84
CA PRO A 40 -10.12 -19.04 -19.92
C PRO A 40 -9.60 -18.44 -21.22
N ALA A 41 -8.82 -19.21 -21.97
CA ALA A 41 -8.34 -18.83 -23.29
C ALA A 41 -9.53 -18.58 -24.23
N LEU A 42 -9.59 -17.38 -24.82
CA LEU A 42 -10.60 -16.95 -25.78
C LEU A 42 -10.54 -17.86 -27.03
N GLY A 43 -11.45 -18.83 -27.12
CA GLY A 43 -11.55 -19.71 -28.28
C GLY A 43 -12.75 -20.65 -28.25
N GLN A 44 -13.69 -20.36 -29.17
CA GLN A 44 -14.71 -21.23 -29.77
C GLN A 44 -16.10 -21.37 -29.10
N THR A 45 -17.10 -21.27 -29.99
CA THR A 45 -18.56 -21.34 -29.84
C THR A 45 -19.22 -20.01 -29.43
N GLN A 46 -20.26 -19.63 -30.19
CA GLN A 46 -21.05 -18.37 -30.13
C GLN A 46 -20.67 -17.47 -28.95
N GLN A 47 -20.04 -16.31 -29.20
CA GLN A 47 -19.66 -15.36 -28.14
C GLN A 47 -20.87 -15.06 -27.26
N ALA A 48 -20.99 -15.76 -26.15
CA ALA A 48 -21.94 -15.45 -25.11
C ALA A 48 -21.45 -14.15 -24.47
N LEU A 49 -21.98 -13.03 -24.94
CA LEU A 49 -22.21 -11.79 -24.18
C LEU A 49 -21.04 -11.40 -23.26
N TRP A 50 -20.04 -10.71 -23.83
CA TRP A 50 -18.97 -9.93 -23.18
C TRP A 50 -18.05 -10.63 -22.14
N VAL A 51 -16.82 -10.16 -22.03
CA VAL A 51 -15.93 -10.47 -20.89
C VAL A 51 -16.13 -9.41 -19.80
N ASP A 52 -16.50 -9.82 -18.58
CA ASP A 52 -16.62 -8.88 -17.45
C ASP A 52 -15.24 -8.58 -16.86
N LEU A 53 -14.76 -7.36 -17.06
CA LEU A 53 -13.54 -6.82 -16.48
C LEU A 53 -13.77 -6.28 -15.06
N TYR A 54 -14.99 -6.40 -14.55
CA TYR A 54 -15.43 -5.83 -13.29
C TYR A 54 -15.16 -4.33 -13.25
N ASN A 55 -14.13 -3.87 -12.57
CA ASN A 55 -13.66 -2.48 -12.56
C ASN A 55 -12.13 -2.37 -12.70
N ASP A 56 -11.49 -3.40 -13.26
CA ASP A 56 -10.03 -3.49 -13.37
C ASP A 56 -9.46 -2.34 -14.21
N LEU A 57 -8.23 -1.95 -13.91
CA LEU A 57 -7.46 -0.91 -14.60
C LEU A 57 -6.13 -1.52 -15.06
N GLY A 58 -5.56 -0.99 -16.13
CA GLY A 58 -4.26 -1.48 -16.59
C GLY A 58 -3.94 -1.10 -18.03
N ALA A 59 -2.66 -1.21 -18.37
CA ALA A 59 -2.15 -1.09 -19.73
C ALA A 59 -1.16 -2.24 -19.99
N PRO A 60 -1.62 -3.46 -20.35
CA PRO A 60 -3.00 -3.83 -20.66
C PRO A 60 -3.84 -4.24 -19.45
N VAL A 61 -5.16 -4.02 -19.53
CA VAL A 61 -6.18 -4.62 -18.65
C VAL A 61 -6.70 -5.95 -19.20
N ALA A 62 -6.68 -6.13 -20.52
CA ALA A 62 -7.05 -7.39 -21.17
C ALA A 62 -6.24 -7.59 -22.45
N THR A 63 -5.96 -8.85 -22.79
CA THR A 63 -5.35 -9.24 -24.06
C THR A 63 -6.15 -10.38 -24.67
N GLY A 64 -6.10 -10.51 -26.00
CA GLY A 64 -6.83 -11.56 -26.70
C GLY A 64 -6.63 -11.46 -28.20
N SER A 65 -7.53 -12.07 -28.97
CA SER A 65 -7.52 -12.01 -30.43
C SER A 65 -8.94 -11.90 -30.98
N THR A 66 -9.09 -11.14 -32.07
CA THR A 66 -10.31 -11.12 -32.89
C THR A 66 -10.34 -12.24 -33.94
N TYR A 67 -9.31 -13.10 -33.97
CA TYR A 67 -9.28 -14.25 -34.88
C TYR A 67 -10.44 -15.22 -34.60
N ASN A 68 -11.28 -15.46 -35.61
CA ASN A 68 -12.55 -16.22 -35.53
C ASN A 68 -13.61 -15.61 -34.59
N ALA A 69 -13.47 -14.36 -34.17
CA ALA A 69 -14.56 -13.65 -33.51
C ALA A 69 -15.73 -13.44 -34.49
N ALA A 70 -16.94 -13.33 -33.94
CA ALA A 70 -18.08 -12.85 -34.71
C ALA A 70 -17.94 -11.33 -34.92
N ASP A 71 -18.54 -10.83 -35.99
CA ASP A 71 -18.80 -9.40 -36.19
C ASP A 71 -20.25 -9.17 -35.71
N GLU A 72 -20.38 -8.90 -34.42
CA GLU A 72 -21.66 -8.76 -33.71
C GLU A 72 -22.05 -7.28 -33.55
N PHE A 73 -21.06 -6.38 -33.51
CA PHE A 73 -21.24 -4.96 -33.23
C PHE A 73 -20.56 -4.09 -34.27
N SER A 74 -21.33 -3.68 -35.27
CA SER A 74 -20.84 -2.70 -36.24
C SER A 74 -20.57 -1.34 -35.58
N PRO A 75 -19.45 -0.68 -35.95
CA PRO A 75 -19.08 0.60 -35.41
C PRO A 75 -19.98 1.70 -35.98
N PRO A 76 -20.19 2.80 -35.24
CA PRO A 76 -21.02 3.90 -35.69
C PRO A 76 -20.37 4.60 -36.89
N ALA A 77 -21.22 5.10 -37.81
CA ALA A 77 -20.80 5.82 -39.02
C ALA A 77 -19.94 7.08 -38.75
N SER A 78 -19.96 7.59 -37.52
CA SER A 78 -19.13 8.72 -37.10
C SER A 78 -17.65 8.38 -36.93
N CYS A 79 -17.31 7.08 -36.88
CA CYS A 79 -15.94 6.63 -36.63
C CYS A 79 -15.34 5.81 -37.78
N THR A 80 -16.17 5.20 -38.61
CA THR A 80 -15.76 4.53 -39.85
C THR A 80 -16.97 4.40 -40.78
N ASP A 81 -16.82 3.78 -41.95
CA ASP A 81 -17.87 3.57 -42.96
C ASP A 81 -18.97 2.58 -42.55
N SER A 82 -19.03 2.21 -41.26
CA SER A 82 -19.97 1.29 -40.60
C SER A 82 -19.88 -0.18 -40.99
N SER A 83 -18.86 -0.59 -41.77
CA SER A 83 -18.76 -1.99 -42.22
C SER A 83 -18.05 -2.95 -41.27
N GLY A 84 -17.36 -2.44 -40.23
CA GLY A 84 -16.84 -3.22 -39.08
C GLY A 84 -15.96 -4.42 -39.44
N GLY A 85 -15.54 -5.17 -38.43
CA GLY A 85 -14.90 -6.47 -38.60
C GLY A 85 -15.18 -7.37 -37.40
N PRO A 86 -14.49 -8.52 -37.30
CA PRO A 86 -14.61 -9.36 -36.11
C PRO A 86 -14.29 -8.59 -34.82
N ASP A 87 -15.20 -8.64 -33.85
CA ASP A 87 -15.13 -7.84 -32.64
C ASP A 87 -15.15 -8.67 -31.36
N VAL A 88 -14.70 -8.03 -30.28
CA VAL A 88 -14.84 -8.54 -28.92
C VAL A 88 -15.40 -7.43 -28.03
N SER A 89 -16.28 -7.82 -27.10
CA SER A 89 -16.87 -6.86 -26.17
C SER A 89 -16.53 -7.18 -24.72
N PHE A 90 -16.41 -6.12 -23.93
CA PHE A 90 -16.11 -6.15 -22.51
C PHE A 90 -17.17 -5.39 -21.73
N LYS A 91 -17.53 -5.90 -20.55
CA LYS A 91 -18.28 -5.15 -19.55
C LYS A 91 -17.29 -4.58 -18.54
N TRP A 92 -17.37 -3.29 -18.26
CA TRP A 92 -16.51 -2.64 -17.29
C TRP A 92 -17.30 -1.61 -16.47
N THR A 93 -17.09 -1.61 -15.17
CA THR A 93 -17.72 -0.74 -14.18
C THR A 93 -16.71 0.29 -13.75
N VAL A 94 -17.07 1.56 -13.82
CA VAL A 94 -16.18 2.67 -13.50
C VAL A 94 -15.86 2.64 -11.99
N PRO A 95 -14.60 2.46 -11.57
CA PRO A 95 -14.28 2.34 -10.15
C PRO A 95 -14.39 3.68 -9.41
N LEU A 96 -14.01 4.79 -10.06
CA LEU A 96 -13.98 6.13 -9.47
C LEU A 96 -14.43 7.18 -10.47
N THR A 97 -14.99 8.30 -9.98
CA THR A 97 -15.45 9.39 -10.85
C THR A 97 -14.27 10.20 -11.41
N GLY A 98 -14.24 10.36 -12.74
CA GLY A 98 -13.50 11.38 -13.48
C GLY A 98 -12.98 10.87 -14.83
N SER A 99 -11.80 11.31 -15.25
CA SER A 99 -11.33 11.10 -16.63
C SER A 99 -10.56 9.80 -16.80
N TYR A 100 -10.87 9.03 -17.85
CA TYR A 100 -10.19 7.80 -18.23
C TYR A 100 -9.81 7.82 -19.70
N THR A 101 -8.61 7.34 -20.01
CA THR A 101 -8.20 6.98 -21.37
C THR A 101 -8.41 5.47 -21.55
N ILE A 102 -9.20 5.11 -22.54
CA ILE A 102 -9.43 3.73 -22.95
C ILE A 102 -8.82 3.60 -24.34
N SER A 103 -7.88 2.68 -24.52
CA SER A 103 -7.14 2.55 -25.78
C SER A 103 -6.82 1.11 -26.13
N THR A 104 -6.54 0.87 -27.41
CA THR A 104 -6.00 -0.39 -27.90
C THR A 104 -4.48 -0.31 -28.08
N GLY A 105 -3.80 -1.45 -28.14
CA GLY A 105 -2.40 -1.52 -28.57
C GLY A 105 -2.28 -1.58 -30.09
N ALA A 106 -1.08 -1.32 -30.61
CA ALA A 106 -0.80 -1.21 -32.05
C ALA A 106 -0.72 -2.57 -32.80
N GLN A 107 -1.17 -3.67 -32.19
CA GLN A 107 -1.10 -5.00 -32.79
C GLN A 107 -2.22 -5.26 -33.80
N LEU A 108 -3.30 -4.48 -33.71
CA LEU A 108 -4.52 -4.60 -34.50
C LEU A 108 -4.93 -3.21 -34.98
N ASP A 109 -5.16 -3.07 -36.28
CA ASP A 109 -5.89 -1.93 -36.82
C ASP A 109 -7.32 -2.00 -36.27
N SER A 110 -7.65 -1.13 -35.32
CA SER A 110 -8.82 -1.28 -34.47
C SER A 110 -9.72 -0.06 -34.56
N VAL A 111 -11.02 -0.33 -34.35
CA VAL A 111 -12.02 0.68 -34.06
C VAL A 111 -12.50 0.44 -32.63
N LEU A 112 -12.28 1.39 -31.75
CA LEU A 112 -12.78 1.35 -30.38
C LEU A 112 -14.13 2.08 -30.32
N HIS A 113 -15.16 1.42 -29.80
CA HIS A 113 -16.45 2.06 -29.54
C HIS A 113 -17.02 1.64 -28.18
N ILE A 114 -17.56 2.63 -27.46
CA ILE A 114 -17.93 2.50 -26.05
C ILE A 114 -19.38 2.94 -25.88
N TYR A 115 -20.14 2.16 -25.11
CA TYR A 115 -21.56 2.37 -24.86
C TYR A 115 -21.86 2.25 -23.37
N THR A 116 -23.00 2.79 -22.93
CA THR A 116 -23.61 2.33 -21.67
C THR A 116 -23.92 0.84 -21.79
N PHE A 117 -23.76 0.10 -20.70
CA PHE A 117 -23.97 -1.33 -20.73
C PHE A 117 -25.45 -1.70 -20.88
N SER A 118 -25.74 -2.69 -21.74
CA SER A 118 -27.04 -3.34 -21.92
C SER A 118 -26.83 -4.83 -22.12
N THR A 119 -27.71 -5.66 -21.55
CA THR A 119 -27.63 -7.12 -21.69
C THR A 119 -28.24 -7.63 -22.99
N THR A 120 -29.01 -6.81 -23.71
CA THR A 120 -29.72 -7.19 -24.94
C THR A 120 -29.09 -6.64 -26.21
N GLY A 121 -27.90 -6.02 -26.12
CA GLY A 121 -27.19 -5.43 -27.26
C GLY A 121 -26.37 -4.20 -26.86
N LEU A 122 -26.27 -3.24 -27.78
CA LEU A 122 -25.62 -1.94 -27.54
C LEU A 122 -26.56 -1.00 -26.77
N GLY A 123 -26.01 -0.26 -25.81
CA GLY A 123 -26.71 0.83 -25.13
C GLY A 123 -26.53 2.17 -25.84
N THR A 124 -26.57 3.27 -25.10
CA THR A 124 -26.29 4.61 -25.63
C THR A 124 -24.79 4.78 -25.87
N ILE A 125 -24.42 5.28 -27.04
CA ILE A 125 -23.02 5.55 -27.38
C ILE A 125 -22.42 6.62 -26.45
N LYS A 126 -21.21 6.34 -25.95
CA LYS A 126 -20.38 7.27 -25.16
C LYS A 126 -19.29 7.89 -26.02
N GLY A 127 -18.77 7.14 -26.99
CA GLY A 127 -17.79 7.62 -27.95
C GLY A 127 -17.24 6.48 -28.80
N CYS A 128 -16.53 6.84 -29.85
CA CYS A 128 -15.80 5.92 -30.69
C CYS A 128 -14.55 6.60 -31.25
N ASN A 129 -13.53 5.82 -31.58
CA ASN A 129 -12.32 6.29 -32.25
C ASN A 129 -11.71 5.13 -33.05
N ASP A 130 -11.31 5.41 -34.28
CA ASP A 130 -10.59 4.47 -35.14
C ASP A 130 -9.09 4.73 -34.97
N GLU A 131 -8.65 5.94 -35.34
CA GLU A 131 -7.25 6.36 -35.25
C GLU A 131 -7.01 7.35 -34.10
N ALA A 132 -6.11 6.99 -33.20
CA ALA A 132 -5.59 7.87 -32.18
C ALA A 132 -4.66 8.92 -32.83
N PRO A 133 -4.50 10.11 -32.21
CA PRO A 133 -3.67 11.17 -32.79
C PRO A 133 -2.24 10.71 -33.12
N GLY A 134 -1.92 10.67 -34.42
CA GLY A 134 -0.60 10.28 -34.91
C GLY A 134 -0.31 8.78 -34.89
N GLN A 135 -1.31 7.92 -34.69
CA GLN A 135 -1.19 6.45 -34.72
C GLN A 135 -2.33 5.86 -35.55
N VAL A 136 -1.99 5.08 -36.58
CA VAL A 136 -2.98 4.50 -37.52
C VAL A 136 -3.49 3.12 -37.12
N LEU A 137 -2.90 2.48 -36.11
CA LEU A 137 -3.31 1.13 -35.64
C LEU A 137 -3.80 1.15 -34.18
N VAL A 138 -3.97 2.33 -33.60
CA VAL A 138 -4.30 2.47 -32.19
C VAL A 138 -5.55 3.30 -32.13
N SER A 139 -6.58 2.82 -31.45
CA SER A 139 -7.72 3.62 -31.07
C SER A 139 -7.55 4.13 -29.66
N SER A 140 -8.02 5.34 -29.38
CA SER A 140 -7.97 5.94 -28.04
C SER A 140 -9.14 6.89 -27.82
N LEU A 141 -9.80 6.74 -26.67
CA LEU A 141 -10.89 7.59 -26.22
C LEU A 141 -10.63 8.08 -24.81
N THR A 142 -10.80 9.38 -24.62
CA THR A 142 -10.82 9.99 -23.30
C THR A 142 -12.25 10.35 -22.91
N LEU A 143 -12.74 9.78 -21.82
CA LEU A 143 -14.10 9.98 -21.32
C LEU A 143 -14.08 10.46 -19.88
N ASN A 144 -14.98 11.39 -19.55
CA ASN A 144 -15.33 11.70 -18.16
C ASN A 144 -16.48 10.80 -17.74
N LEU A 145 -16.26 10.00 -16.70
CA LEU A 145 -17.14 8.92 -16.27
C LEU A 145 -17.45 9.03 -14.77
N THR A 146 -18.63 8.59 -14.37
CA THR A 146 -19.06 8.58 -12.95
C THR A 146 -18.84 7.20 -12.34
N ALA A 147 -18.37 7.14 -11.09
CA ALA A 147 -18.22 5.89 -10.35
C ALA A 147 -19.54 5.08 -10.36
N GLY A 148 -19.43 3.78 -10.63
CA GLY A 148 -20.56 2.87 -10.74
C GLY A 148 -21.28 2.87 -12.10
N GLU A 149 -20.93 3.75 -13.05
CA GLU A 149 -21.36 3.59 -14.43
C GLU A 149 -20.84 2.25 -14.98
N VAL A 150 -21.70 1.50 -15.66
CA VAL A 150 -21.31 0.24 -16.33
C VAL A 150 -21.31 0.48 -17.83
N LEU A 151 -20.18 0.16 -18.46
CA LEU A 151 -19.92 0.37 -19.88
C LEU A 151 -19.77 -0.97 -20.61
N ARG A 152 -20.13 -0.95 -21.89
CA ARG A 152 -19.68 -1.93 -22.87
C ARG A 152 -18.58 -1.31 -23.69
N ILE A 153 -17.39 -1.91 -23.68
CA ILE A 153 -16.24 -1.52 -24.50
C ILE A 153 -16.12 -2.55 -25.60
N VAL A 154 -16.15 -2.12 -26.86
CA VAL A 154 -15.98 -3.02 -28.01
C VAL A 154 -14.67 -2.69 -28.68
N VAL A 155 -13.83 -3.71 -28.84
CA VAL A 155 -12.63 -3.67 -29.66
C VAL A 155 -12.97 -4.38 -30.96
N ASP A 156 -13.18 -3.59 -31.99
CA ASP A 156 -13.49 -4.06 -33.33
C ASP A 156 -12.24 -3.95 -34.20
N SER A 157 -12.06 -4.89 -35.13
CA SER A 157 -11.01 -4.82 -36.14
C SER A 157 -11.47 -4.01 -37.35
N TYR A 158 -10.61 -3.14 -37.87
CA TYR A 158 -10.90 -2.38 -39.09
C TYR A 158 -10.84 -3.27 -40.36
N THR A 159 -11.78 -3.08 -41.29
CA THR A 159 -11.82 -3.73 -42.63
C THR A 159 -12.32 -2.70 -43.66
N PRO A 160 -11.78 -2.51 -44.92
CA PRO A 160 -11.12 -3.45 -45.88
C PRO A 160 -9.74 -2.99 -46.48
N PRO A 161 -8.95 -3.79 -47.28
CA PRO A 161 -9.33 -4.96 -48.09
C PRO A 161 -8.67 -6.32 -47.74
N THR A 162 -7.88 -6.44 -46.68
CA THR A 162 -7.38 -7.75 -46.21
C THR A 162 -7.78 -7.91 -44.77
N SER A 163 -8.43 -9.02 -44.42
CA SER A 163 -8.95 -9.34 -43.09
C SER A 163 -7.88 -9.12 -42.02
N ARG A 164 -7.91 -7.99 -41.31
CA ARG A 164 -7.00 -7.71 -40.19
C ARG A 164 -7.66 -8.18 -38.90
N ASN A 165 -7.96 -9.47 -38.82
CA ASN A 165 -8.12 -10.09 -37.51
C ASN A 165 -6.73 -10.22 -36.87
N GLY A 166 -6.66 -10.16 -35.55
CA GLY A 166 -5.37 -10.10 -34.91
C GLY A 166 -5.45 -10.07 -33.40
N SER A 167 -4.29 -10.16 -32.77
CA SER A 167 -4.18 -9.99 -31.33
C SER A 167 -4.45 -8.53 -30.95
N PHE A 168 -5.11 -8.30 -29.83
CA PHE A 168 -5.31 -6.97 -29.26
C PHE A 168 -4.79 -6.91 -27.82
N ALA A 169 -4.48 -5.69 -27.41
CA ALA A 169 -4.28 -5.32 -26.01
C ALA A 169 -5.23 -4.16 -25.70
N LEU A 170 -6.13 -4.32 -24.74
CA LEU A 170 -7.01 -3.26 -24.25
C LEU A 170 -6.37 -2.63 -23.02
N ASN A 171 -6.31 -1.30 -23.01
CA ASN A 171 -5.81 -0.50 -21.89
C ASN A 171 -6.95 0.37 -21.35
N ILE A 172 -7.05 0.46 -20.03
CA ILE A 172 -7.94 1.39 -19.31
C ILE A 172 -7.09 2.09 -18.26
N THR A 173 -6.76 3.35 -18.50
CA THR A 173 -5.89 4.16 -17.63
C THR A 173 -6.64 5.38 -17.12
N PRO A 174 -6.69 5.61 -15.80
CA PRO A 174 -7.22 6.85 -15.26
C PRO A 174 -6.29 8.03 -15.60
N ASN A 175 -6.88 9.17 -15.93
CA ASN A 175 -6.20 10.46 -16.13
C ASN A 175 -6.35 11.39 -14.92
N PHE A 176 -6.49 10.82 -13.72
CA PHE A 176 -6.52 11.64 -12.50
C PHE A 176 -5.16 12.33 -12.30
N GLU A 177 -5.17 13.43 -11.55
CA GLU A 177 -3.96 13.96 -10.91
C GLU A 177 -3.16 12.81 -10.27
N PRO A 178 -1.82 12.93 -10.15
CA PRO A 178 -1.01 11.86 -9.60
C PRO A 178 -1.59 11.48 -8.26
N CYS A 179 -1.41 10.20 -7.91
CA CYS A 179 -1.83 9.68 -6.63
C CYS A 179 -1.53 10.68 -5.51
N PRO A 180 -2.40 10.76 -4.48
CA PRO A 180 -2.19 11.68 -3.36
C PRO A 180 -0.81 11.49 -2.71
N THR A 181 -0.46 12.32 -1.73
CA THR A 181 0.78 12.07 -0.99
C THR A 181 0.72 10.68 -0.34
N PRO A 182 1.76 9.84 -0.48
CA PRO A 182 1.80 8.52 0.14
C PRO A 182 1.61 8.59 1.67
N PRO A 183 1.18 7.49 2.32
CA PRO A 183 0.88 7.49 3.75
C PRO A 183 2.05 7.87 4.67
N GLY A 184 3.30 7.73 4.20
CA GLY A 184 4.49 8.09 4.95
C GLY A 184 5.78 7.83 4.17
N GLY A 185 6.93 8.08 4.79
CA GLY A 185 8.26 7.96 4.15
C GLY A 185 8.67 6.54 3.75
N CYS A 186 7.92 5.52 4.18
CA CYS A 186 8.18 4.12 3.84
C CYS A 186 7.40 3.60 2.62
N TYR A 187 6.88 4.51 1.81
CA TYR A 187 6.21 4.23 0.55
C TYR A 187 6.91 5.03 -0.56
N LEU A 188 6.99 4.45 -1.76
CA LEU A 188 7.54 5.18 -2.92
C LEU A 188 6.65 6.38 -3.26
N SER A 189 7.25 7.42 -3.83
CA SER A 189 6.55 8.67 -4.18
C SER A 189 5.57 8.53 -5.36
N VAL A 190 5.73 7.48 -6.17
CA VAL A 190 4.83 7.17 -7.28
C VAL A 190 3.90 6.04 -6.88
N GLY A 191 2.60 6.35 -6.84
CA GLY A 191 1.55 5.36 -6.65
C GLY A 191 0.94 4.90 -7.96
N THR A 192 0.25 3.77 -7.92
CA THR A 192 -0.49 3.19 -9.05
C THR A 192 -1.97 3.14 -8.70
N TRP A 193 -2.82 3.59 -9.62
CA TRP A 193 -4.27 3.45 -9.45
C TRP A 193 -4.72 2.00 -9.60
N THR A 194 -5.53 1.53 -8.66
CA THR A 194 -6.17 0.21 -8.67
C THR A 194 -7.69 0.35 -8.53
N ARG A 195 -8.39 -0.79 -8.62
CA ARG A 195 -9.80 -0.97 -8.25
C ARG A 195 -10.18 -0.29 -6.93
N ASN A 196 -9.29 -0.31 -5.92
CA ASN A 196 -9.56 0.15 -4.55
C ASN A 196 -9.00 1.55 -4.26
N GLY A 197 -8.63 2.30 -5.31
CA GLY A 197 -7.94 3.58 -5.17
C GLY A 197 -6.45 3.46 -5.43
N CYS A 198 -5.69 4.50 -5.07
CA CYS A 198 -4.26 4.50 -5.30
C CYS A 198 -3.52 3.64 -4.26
N VAL A 199 -2.60 2.81 -4.74
CA VAL A 199 -1.68 2.01 -3.92
C VAL A 199 -0.25 2.44 -4.17
N TYR A 200 0.62 2.29 -3.17
CA TYR A 200 2.04 2.62 -3.26
C TYR A 200 2.86 1.40 -2.92
N ASN A 201 3.92 1.18 -3.70
CA ASN A 201 4.91 0.18 -3.34
C ASN A 201 5.67 0.62 -2.09
N LEU A 202 6.08 -0.35 -1.28
CA LEU A 202 6.90 -0.08 -0.10
C LEU A 202 8.30 0.38 -0.53
N ALA A 203 8.86 1.31 0.23
CA ALA A 203 10.28 1.61 0.16
C ALA A 203 11.09 0.36 0.58
N PRO A 204 12.32 0.17 0.05
CA PRO A 204 13.18 -0.91 0.48
C PRO A 204 13.36 -0.96 2.00
N THR A 205 13.47 -2.16 2.56
CA THR A 205 13.79 -2.32 3.98
C THR A 205 15.14 -1.65 4.28
N GLY A 206 15.21 -0.90 5.36
CA GLY A 206 16.40 -0.13 5.73
C GLY A 206 16.47 1.28 5.12
N THR A 207 15.53 1.68 4.24
CA THR A 207 15.43 3.07 3.78
C THR A 207 15.19 3.99 4.97
N ALA A 208 15.96 5.09 5.05
CA ALA A 208 15.81 6.09 6.10
C ALA A 208 14.42 6.72 6.06
N CYS A 209 13.81 6.88 7.23
CA CYS A 209 12.51 7.52 7.40
C CYS A 209 12.50 8.31 8.71
N ASP A 210 11.34 8.84 9.10
CA ASP A 210 11.11 9.48 10.39
C ASP A 210 9.80 8.89 10.95
N ASP A 211 9.86 8.23 12.11
CA ASP A 211 8.69 7.60 12.73
C ASP A 211 7.88 8.61 13.57
N GLY A 212 8.32 9.87 13.62
CA GLY A 212 7.72 10.96 14.38
C GLY A 212 8.03 10.93 15.87
N ASN A 213 8.77 9.93 16.36
CA ASN A 213 9.17 9.82 17.76
C ASN A 213 10.56 10.44 17.96
N ALA A 214 10.61 11.62 18.57
CA ALA A 214 11.89 12.29 18.84
C ALA A 214 12.85 11.49 19.76
N CYS A 215 12.36 10.43 20.42
CA CYS A 215 13.14 9.54 21.28
C CYS A 215 13.56 8.22 20.62
N THR A 216 13.42 8.11 19.31
CA THR A 216 14.09 7.10 18.48
C THR A 216 15.22 7.76 17.68
N VAL A 217 16.17 6.94 17.23
CA VAL A 217 17.28 7.35 16.37
C VAL A 217 17.48 6.31 15.28
N ASN A 218 18.00 6.76 14.13
CA ASN A 218 18.25 5.93 12.95
C ASN A 218 17.00 5.18 12.48
N ASP A 219 15.90 5.92 12.30
CA ASP A 219 14.63 5.35 11.87
C ASP A 219 14.74 4.81 10.46
N VAL A 220 14.25 3.59 10.27
CA VAL A 220 14.30 2.87 9.02
C VAL A 220 13.00 2.15 8.72
N CYS A 221 12.73 1.97 7.43
CA CYS A 221 11.57 1.25 6.96
C CYS A 221 11.70 -0.27 7.17
N SER A 222 10.63 -0.87 7.69
CA SER A 222 10.44 -2.31 7.77
C SER A 222 9.91 -2.89 6.45
N SER A 223 9.90 -4.22 6.33
CA SER A 223 9.33 -4.94 5.18
C SER A 223 7.81 -4.80 5.05
N THR A 224 7.12 -4.27 6.06
CA THR A 224 5.66 -4.05 6.07
C THR A 224 5.29 -2.56 5.96
N GLY A 225 6.25 -1.67 5.68
CA GLY A 225 5.99 -0.25 5.48
C GLY A 225 5.88 0.58 6.76
N ALA A 226 6.15 0.00 7.93
CA ALA A 226 6.28 0.77 9.18
C ALA A 226 7.67 1.44 9.23
N CYS A 227 7.69 2.70 9.65
CA CYS A 227 8.92 3.39 10.01
C CYS A 227 9.18 3.21 11.51
N GLY A 228 10.42 2.92 11.91
CA GLY A 228 10.79 2.85 13.31
C GLY A 228 12.30 2.90 13.52
N GLY A 229 12.74 3.41 14.67
CA GLY A 229 14.15 3.47 15.03
C GLY A 229 14.52 2.76 16.33
N SER A 230 15.79 2.90 16.69
CA SER A 230 16.31 2.41 17.97
C SER A 230 16.04 3.44 19.07
N PRO A 231 15.69 3.03 20.30
CA PRO A 231 15.50 3.97 21.40
C PRO A 231 16.74 4.82 21.65
N LYS A 232 16.54 6.13 21.84
CA LYS A 232 17.60 7.06 22.20
C LYS A 232 18.19 6.69 23.56
N VAL A 233 19.47 6.37 23.58
CA VAL A 233 20.20 6.03 24.81
C VAL A 233 20.62 7.29 25.55
N CYS A 234 20.27 7.37 26.84
CA CYS A 234 20.58 8.49 27.71
C CYS A 234 21.54 8.06 28.83
N ASN A 235 22.84 8.07 28.54
CA ASN A 235 23.91 7.63 29.45
C ASN A 235 25.00 8.69 29.68
N THR A 236 24.75 9.93 29.27
CA THR A 236 25.67 11.07 29.42
C THR A 236 24.99 12.14 30.27
N PRO A 237 24.94 11.97 31.61
CA PRO A 237 24.34 12.96 32.49
C PRO A 237 25.15 14.28 32.52
N PRO A 238 24.53 15.41 32.90
CA PRO A 238 25.21 16.71 32.97
C PRO A 238 26.36 16.79 33.98
N GLY A 239 26.37 15.91 34.99
CA GLY A 239 27.38 15.90 36.05
C GLY A 239 27.23 14.72 37.00
N GLN A 240 28.12 14.65 38.00
CA GLN A 240 28.18 13.54 38.97
C GLN A 240 26.94 13.45 39.88
N CYS A 241 26.24 14.56 40.09
CA CYS A 241 25.04 14.63 40.91
C CYS A 241 23.75 14.32 40.15
N TYR A 242 23.84 13.51 39.09
CA TYR A 242 22.70 12.99 38.34
C TYR A 242 22.86 11.48 38.16
N SER A 243 21.74 10.79 38.01
CA SER A 243 21.72 9.36 37.69
C SER A 243 22.50 9.06 36.41
N SER A 244 23.26 7.96 36.41
CA SER A 244 24.05 7.54 35.24
C SER A 244 23.20 7.14 34.03
N ALA A 245 21.95 6.73 34.26
CA ALA A 245 20.95 6.48 33.23
C ALA A 245 19.83 7.54 33.31
N GLY A 246 19.48 8.09 32.16
CA GLY A 246 18.36 9.00 31.97
C GLY A 246 17.24 8.38 31.16
N THR A 247 16.15 9.12 31.01
CA THR A 247 15.02 8.77 30.13
C THR A 247 14.87 9.86 29.07
N CYS A 248 14.63 9.46 27.82
CA CYS A 248 14.32 10.42 26.77
C CYS A 248 12.87 10.93 26.89
N SER A 249 12.69 12.23 26.75
CA SER A 249 11.39 12.89 26.63
C SER A 249 11.49 14.01 25.60
N ASN A 250 10.61 14.02 24.60
CA ASN A 250 10.61 15.01 23.50
C ASN A 250 11.99 15.20 22.84
N GLY A 251 12.72 14.10 22.66
CA GLY A 251 14.06 14.10 22.07
C GLY A 251 15.19 14.61 22.96
N SER A 252 14.91 14.95 24.22
CA SER A 252 15.93 15.34 25.20
C SER A 252 16.08 14.28 26.29
N CYS A 253 17.32 14.04 26.72
CA CYS A 253 17.61 13.13 27.83
C CYS A 253 17.42 13.86 29.15
N ASN A 254 16.51 13.34 29.98
CA ASN A 254 16.26 13.81 31.34
C ASN A 254 16.89 12.85 32.33
N TYR A 255 17.52 13.39 33.37
CA TYR A 255 18.22 12.63 34.39
C TYR A 255 17.70 13.00 35.77
N VAL A 256 17.46 12.02 36.63
CA VAL A 256 17.05 12.25 38.01
C VAL A 256 18.27 12.72 38.81
N PRO A 257 18.19 13.81 39.59
CA PRO A 257 19.25 14.21 40.50
C PRO A 257 19.66 13.08 41.45
N ALA A 258 20.94 13.00 41.79
CA ALA A 258 21.41 12.10 42.83
C ALA A 258 20.90 12.55 44.19
N GLU A 259 20.67 11.59 45.09
CA GLU A 259 20.25 11.83 46.47
C GLU A 259 21.22 12.80 47.18
N GLU A 260 20.65 13.61 48.08
CA GLU A 260 21.44 14.51 48.91
C GLU A 260 22.50 13.73 49.71
N GLY A 261 23.72 14.26 49.78
CA GLY A 261 24.84 13.59 50.46
C GLY A 261 25.64 12.62 49.59
N THR A 262 25.19 12.31 48.36
CA THR A 262 25.98 11.49 47.42
C THR A 262 27.33 12.15 47.15
N LEU A 263 28.43 11.40 47.23
CA LEU A 263 29.77 11.93 47.00
C LEU A 263 29.92 12.48 45.58
N CYS A 264 30.49 13.67 45.48
CA CYS A 264 30.85 14.31 44.22
C CYS A 264 32.18 15.05 44.37
N SER A 265 32.58 15.78 43.34
CA SER A 265 33.65 16.78 43.42
C SER A 265 33.14 18.10 42.86
N ASP A 266 33.33 19.17 43.62
CA ASP A 266 33.00 20.54 43.18
C ASP A 266 34.08 21.15 42.26
N GLY A 267 35.12 20.37 41.96
CA GLY A 267 36.29 20.77 41.17
C GLY A 267 37.38 21.49 41.96
N ARG A 268 37.22 21.72 43.27
CA ARG A 268 38.21 22.39 44.12
C ARG A 268 39.08 21.35 44.84
N GLY A 269 40.38 21.37 44.58
CA GLY A 269 41.30 20.40 45.17
C GLY A 269 41.50 20.55 46.69
N CYS A 270 41.14 21.70 47.27
CA CYS A 270 41.27 21.99 48.70
C CYS A 270 40.00 21.75 49.52
N THR A 271 38.89 21.31 48.93
CA THR A 271 37.69 20.88 49.66
C THR A 271 37.70 19.37 49.89
N ARG A 272 37.05 18.90 50.96
CA ARG A 272 36.88 17.47 51.25
C ARG A 272 35.44 17.17 51.64
N GLY A 273 34.95 16.02 51.17
CA GLY A 273 33.59 15.57 51.48
C GLY A 273 32.52 16.35 50.70
N ASP A 274 32.83 16.79 49.48
CA ASP A 274 31.83 17.41 48.61
C ASP A 274 30.66 16.45 48.39
N SER A 275 29.45 17.01 48.39
CA SER A 275 28.23 16.21 48.37
C SER A 275 27.15 16.84 47.50
N CYS A 276 26.36 15.98 46.85
CA CYS A 276 25.25 16.40 46.04
C CYS A 276 24.16 17.04 46.90
N ASN A 277 23.53 18.09 46.38
CA ASN A 277 22.49 18.85 47.08
C ASN A 277 21.06 18.33 46.83
N GLY A 278 20.88 17.18 46.17
CA GLY A 278 19.56 16.67 45.78
C GLY A 278 18.92 17.35 44.55
N PHE A 279 19.51 18.42 44.03
CA PHE A 279 19.01 19.19 42.87
C PHE A 279 19.98 19.21 41.69
N GLY A 280 20.97 18.30 41.68
CA GLY A 280 21.93 18.16 40.60
C GLY A 280 23.19 19.04 40.73
N GLY A 281 23.31 19.80 41.81
CA GLY A 281 24.52 20.55 42.15
C GLY A 281 25.42 19.77 43.11
N CYS A 282 26.74 19.94 42.96
CA CYS A 282 27.72 19.47 43.93
C CYS A 282 28.05 20.62 44.88
N SER A 283 27.72 20.47 46.16
CA SER A 283 28.06 21.43 47.22
C SER A 283 29.47 21.17 47.71
N SER A 284 30.26 22.24 47.85
CA SER A 284 31.60 22.19 48.44
C SER A 284 31.55 21.64 49.86
N GLY A 285 32.42 20.70 50.15
CA GLY A 285 32.61 20.17 51.49
C GLY A 285 33.46 21.09 52.36
N GLU A 286 34.12 20.51 53.35
CA GLU A 286 34.93 21.23 54.33
C GLU A 286 36.22 21.76 53.70
N ASP A 287 36.61 22.99 54.08
CA ASP A 287 37.90 23.56 53.70
C ASP A 287 39.03 22.79 54.40
N SER A 288 39.93 22.20 53.61
CA SER A 288 41.07 21.42 54.12
C SER A 288 42.38 22.21 54.20
N CYS A 289 42.34 23.53 53.96
CA CYS A 289 43.50 24.41 54.08
C CYS A 289 43.91 24.65 55.54
N ALA A 290 45.20 24.90 55.76
CA ALA A 290 45.72 25.27 57.09
C ALA A 290 45.14 26.61 57.55
N GLY A 291 44.97 26.84 58.86
CA GLY A 291 44.16 27.94 59.41
C GLY A 291 44.54 29.39 59.04
N ALA A 292 45.69 29.64 58.39
CA ALA A 292 46.04 30.94 57.81
C ALA A 292 45.65 31.09 56.33
N TYR A 293 44.93 30.11 55.77
CA TYR A 293 44.56 30.01 54.37
C TYR A 293 43.06 29.68 54.22
N TYR A 294 42.50 30.02 53.06
CA TYR A 294 41.17 29.61 52.65
C TYR A 294 41.22 28.91 51.28
N CYS A 295 40.25 28.04 51.02
CA CYS A 295 40.08 27.41 49.72
C CYS A 295 39.47 28.40 48.72
N ALA A 296 40.32 28.99 47.88
CA ALA A 296 39.89 29.94 46.87
C ALA A 296 39.07 29.25 45.76
N ALA A 297 38.33 30.04 44.98
CA ALA A 297 37.58 29.54 43.83
C ALA A 297 38.45 28.83 42.77
N SER A 298 39.76 29.08 42.78
CA SER A 298 40.75 28.36 41.97
C SER A 298 41.00 26.92 42.42
N GLY A 299 40.41 26.48 43.53
CA GLY A 299 40.63 25.16 44.10
C GLY A 299 41.99 25.00 44.78
N SER A 300 42.66 26.10 45.11
CA SER A 300 43.94 26.13 45.81
C SER A 300 43.84 26.94 47.11
N CYS A 301 44.63 26.54 48.11
CA CYS A 301 44.75 27.31 49.36
C CYS A 301 45.42 28.66 49.08
N GLN A 302 44.78 29.75 49.50
CA GLN A 302 45.31 31.11 49.41
C GLN A 302 45.34 31.76 50.80
N PRO A 303 46.32 32.63 51.12
CA PRO A 303 46.37 33.30 52.41
C PRO A 303 45.11 34.13 52.68
N LEU A 304 44.64 34.18 53.92
CA LEU A 304 43.52 35.04 54.31
C LEU A 304 43.85 36.53 54.06
N PRO A 305 42.86 37.35 53.64
CA PRO A 305 43.04 38.78 53.38
C PRO A 305 43.28 39.62 54.64
#